data_AF-A0A2V6TX88-F1
#
_entry.id   AF-A0A2V6TX88-F1
#
_cell.length_a   1.000
_cell.length_b   1.000
_cell.length_c   1.000
_cell.angle_alpha   90.00
_cell.angle_beta   90.00
_cell.angle_gamma   90.00
#
_symmetry.space_group_name_H-M   'P 1'
#
loop_
_entity.id
_entity.type
_entity.pdbx_description
1 polymer ?
#
loop_
_entity_poly.entity_id
_entity_poly.type
_entity_poly.pdbx_seq_one_letter_code
_entity_poly.pdbx_strand_id
1 'polypeptide(L)'
;KWPEKYNGPGHVRWTGRIYGSVLTGALRWRRARVYHGIWGVAPYQSLYEPAPSLLGSLPQMPEWYLMIAILLALSALSFFWGPIKLLLPVLVIAALPPLTHACVSAMRARFPDTRSHPGARTKRRLLTAALHLLQPLARLRGRLREGLTPWRCRGTLQPAPLWPVTSSMWSERWQAQEQRLEFLKATLREEAACVLLGGEHDRWDLAVRSGFFGGARLLMGVEDHGGGQLVRLRWWPYVPAFGPVLTVGFAVLALGALHDDAWPAAAVLGLVALLFAVRTLEQCGAAMATITRGLGRLSDERA
;
A
#
# COMPACT_ATOMS: atom_id res chain seq x y z
N LYS A 1 3.56 14.28 -13.41
CA LYS A 1 3.83 14.37 -11.94
C LYS A 1 4.30 13.00 -11.44
N TRP A 2 5.52 12.90 -10.91
CA TRP A 2 6.23 11.71 -10.38
C TRP A 2 5.38 10.74 -9.52
N PRO A 3 4.69 9.74 -10.13
CA PRO A 3 3.77 8.86 -9.40
C PRO A 3 4.48 7.87 -8.47
N GLU A 4 5.72 7.49 -8.80
CA GLU A 4 6.57 6.61 -7.99
C GLU A 4 6.92 7.16 -6.60
N LYS A 5 6.87 8.49 -6.41
CA LYS A 5 7.12 9.11 -5.09
C LYS A 5 6.02 8.80 -4.07
N TYR A 6 4.85 8.34 -4.52
CA TYR A 6 3.69 8.10 -3.68
C TYR A 6 3.44 6.60 -3.47
N ASN A 7 2.90 6.20 -2.32
CA ASN A 7 2.38 4.84 -2.07
C ASN A 7 0.97 4.68 -2.68
N GLY A 8 0.39 3.47 -2.62
CA GLY A 8 -0.94 3.18 -3.19
C GLY A 8 -2.03 4.18 -2.77
N PRO A 9 -2.18 4.48 -1.47
CA PRO A 9 -3.11 5.51 -0.96
C PRO A 9 -2.73 6.96 -1.31
N GLY A 10 -1.55 7.22 -1.88
CA GLY A 10 -1.12 8.57 -2.27
C GLY A 10 -0.27 9.32 -1.24
N HIS A 11 0.34 8.64 -0.26
CA HIS A 11 1.32 9.25 0.65
C HIS A 11 2.70 9.28 0.03
N VAL A 12 3.45 10.36 0.26
CA VAL A 12 4.86 10.44 -0.13
C VAL A 12 5.68 9.43 0.67
N ARG A 13 6.44 8.58 -0.02
CA ARG A 13 7.52 7.81 0.60
C ARG A 13 8.75 8.71 0.68
N TRP A 14 8.96 9.32 1.84
CA TRP A 14 10.18 10.08 2.10
C TRP A 14 11.23 9.15 2.71
N THR A 15 12.40 9.08 2.08
CA THR A 15 13.53 8.22 2.46
C THR A 15 14.63 8.96 3.22
N GLY A 16 14.47 10.26 3.48
CA GLY A 16 15.43 11.03 4.25
C GLY A 16 15.38 10.72 5.76
N ARG A 17 16.41 11.14 6.49
CA ARG A 17 16.37 11.28 7.95
C ARG A 17 16.09 12.74 8.28
N ILE A 18 15.12 12.99 9.17
CA ILE A 18 15.11 14.25 9.90
C ILE A 18 16.15 14.04 11.00
N TYR A 19 17.22 14.83 11.01
CA TYR A 19 18.18 14.81 12.10
C TYR A 19 17.48 15.30 13.37
N GLY A 20 16.86 14.39 14.10
CA GLY A 20 16.07 14.64 15.30
C GLY A 20 16.06 13.39 16.16
N SER A 21 16.22 13.57 17.46
CA SER A 21 16.37 12.52 18.47
C SER A 21 15.04 11.88 18.87
N VAL A 22 14.30 11.31 17.92
CA VAL A 22 13.08 10.54 18.22
C VAL A 22 13.25 9.10 17.76
N LEU A 23 13.29 8.21 18.75
CA LEU A 23 13.42 6.75 18.64
C LEU A 23 12.55 6.18 17.51
N THR A 24 13.21 5.70 16.45
CA THR A 24 12.63 4.75 15.49
C THR A 24 13.57 3.55 15.35
N GLY A 25 13.90 2.94 16.48
CA GLY A 25 14.63 1.68 16.54
C GLY A 25 13.77 0.66 17.27
N ALA A 26 12.96 -0.11 16.55
CA ALA A 26 12.31 -1.29 17.12
C ALA A 26 12.20 -2.40 16.07
N LEU A 27 12.87 -3.50 16.39
CA LEU A 27 12.93 -4.80 15.71
C LEU A 27 13.58 -4.82 14.31
N ARG A 28 14.90 -4.99 14.29
CA ARG A 28 15.66 -5.37 13.08
C ARG A 28 16.01 -6.85 13.13
N TRP A 29 15.11 -7.68 12.62
CA TRP A 29 15.41 -9.07 12.31
C TRP A 29 15.58 -9.21 10.80
N ARG A 30 16.77 -8.85 10.27
CA ARG A 30 17.12 -9.17 8.88
C ARG A 30 18.56 -9.64 8.77
N ARG A 31 18.71 -10.76 8.06
CA ARG A 31 19.99 -11.39 7.69
C ARG A 31 20.75 -10.46 6.75
N ALA A 32 22.06 -10.32 6.95
CA ALA A 32 22.92 -9.58 6.02
C ALA A 32 22.84 -10.20 4.61
N ARG A 33 22.73 -9.37 3.58
CA ARG A 33 22.74 -9.77 2.17
C ARG A 33 23.70 -8.84 1.42
N VAL A 34 24.37 -9.39 0.42
CA VAL A 34 25.25 -8.63 -0.47
C VAL A 34 24.38 -7.74 -1.36
N TYR A 35 24.64 -6.43 -1.33
CA TYR A 35 23.96 -5.45 -2.16
C TYR A 35 24.57 -5.46 -3.57
N HIS A 36 23.71 -5.59 -4.58
CA HIS A 36 24.09 -5.55 -6.00
C HIS A 36 23.49 -4.33 -6.74
N GLY A 37 22.71 -3.47 -6.07
CA GLY A 37 22.03 -2.36 -6.74
C GLY A 37 20.74 -2.75 -7.46
N ILE A 38 19.96 -1.75 -7.87
CA ILE A 38 18.80 -1.96 -8.74
C ILE A 38 19.31 -2.52 -10.07
N TRP A 39 18.72 -3.63 -10.52
CA TRP A 39 19.14 -4.39 -11.71
C TRP A 39 20.61 -4.87 -11.71
N GLY A 40 21.26 -4.94 -10.55
CA GLY A 40 22.65 -5.44 -10.46
C GLY A 40 23.72 -4.41 -10.85
N VAL A 41 23.36 -3.13 -11.00
CA VAL A 41 24.25 -2.09 -11.56
C VAL A 41 25.09 -1.38 -10.49
N ALA A 42 24.95 -1.71 -9.21
CA ALA A 42 25.68 -0.94 -8.19
C ALA A 42 27.17 -1.30 -8.13
N PRO A 43 28.06 -0.29 -8.19
CA PRO A 43 29.50 -0.51 -8.12
C PRO A 43 30.01 -0.73 -6.68
N TYR A 44 29.23 -0.40 -5.65
CA TYR A 44 29.62 -0.51 -4.24
C TYR A 44 28.44 -0.87 -3.31
N GLN A 45 28.74 -1.35 -2.09
CA GLN A 45 27.74 -1.69 -1.08
C GLN A 45 26.96 -0.46 -0.58
N SER A 46 25.67 -0.63 -0.27
CA SER A 46 24.84 0.47 0.24
C SER A 46 25.32 0.95 1.61
N LEU A 47 25.64 2.25 1.71
CA LEU A 47 25.94 2.93 2.98
C LEU A 47 24.67 3.30 3.78
N TYR A 48 23.51 3.37 3.12
CA TYR A 48 22.26 3.83 3.73
C TYR A 48 21.42 2.68 4.29
N GLU A 49 20.85 2.91 5.47
CA GLU A 49 19.94 1.95 6.10
C GLU A 49 18.54 1.97 5.45
N PRO A 50 17.84 0.82 5.45
CA PRO A 50 16.48 0.74 4.94
C PRO A 50 15.50 1.60 5.75
N ALA A 51 14.45 2.08 5.07
CA ALA A 51 13.41 2.93 5.66
C ALA A 51 12.70 2.28 6.88
N PRO A 52 12.20 3.10 7.83
CA PRO A 52 11.55 2.63 9.05
C PRO A 52 10.30 1.76 8.79
N SER A 53 9.94 0.94 9.79
CA SER A 53 8.90 -0.07 9.68
C SER A 53 7.49 0.52 9.49
N LEU A 54 6.69 -0.11 8.62
CA LEU A 54 5.31 0.30 8.32
C LEU A 54 4.45 0.33 9.59
N LEU A 55 4.65 -0.61 10.52
CA LEU A 55 3.89 -0.71 11.77
C LEU A 55 4.04 0.53 12.67
N GLY A 56 5.22 1.17 12.68
CA GLY A 56 5.45 2.38 13.47
C GLY A 56 4.85 3.65 12.86
N SER A 57 4.58 3.66 11.56
CA SER A 57 4.02 4.82 10.84
C SER A 57 2.51 4.75 10.64
N LEU A 58 1.90 3.57 10.75
CA LEU A 58 0.46 3.35 10.57
C LEU A 58 -0.43 4.21 11.48
N PRO A 59 -0.17 4.33 12.81
CA PRO A 59 -1.02 5.14 13.69
C PRO A 59 -0.98 6.65 13.38
N GLN A 60 0.02 7.10 12.63
CA GLN A 60 0.19 8.49 12.23
C GLN A 60 -0.51 8.81 10.90
N MET A 61 -1.02 7.79 10.20
CA MET A 61 -1.73 7.98 8.94
C MET A 61 -3.18 8.43 9.19
N PRO A 62 -3.72 9.39 8.41
CA PRO A 62 -5.13 9.77 8.47
C PRO A 62 -6.09 8.58 8.29
N GLU A 63 -5.70 7.61 7.46
CA GLU A 63 -6.45 6.39 7.17
C GLU A 63 -6.62 5.49 8.41
N TRP A 64 -5.83 5.67 9.46
CA TRP A 64 -6.01 4.97 10.73
C TRP A 64 -7.40 5.24 11.34
N TYR A 65 -7.94 6.46 11.18
CA TYR A 65 -9.29 6.80 11.64
C TYR A 65 -10.38 6.07 10.84
N LEU A 66 -10.15 5.84 9.55
CA LEU A 66 -11.06 5.02 8.75
C LEU A 66 -11.06 3.58 9.27
N MET A 67 -9.89 3.04 9.60
CA MET A 67 -9.78 1.70 10.17
C MET A 67 -10.50 1.60 11.53
N ILE A 68 -10.33 2.60 12.42
CA ILE A 68 -11.10 2.67 13.68
C ILE A 68 -12.60 2.71 13.40
N ALA A 69 -13.06 3.51 12.44
CA ALA A 69 -14.48 3.58 12.08
C ALA A 69 -15.02 2.24 11.55
N ILE A 70 -14.26 1.52 10.73
CA ILE A 70 -14.60 0.18 10.24
C ILE A 70 -14.64 -0.82 11.40
N LEU A 71 -13.65 -0.81 12.28
CA LEU A 71 -13.62 -1.68 13.47
C LEU A 71 -14.79 -1.39 14.41
N LEU A 72 -15.17 -0.12 14.57
CA LEU A 72 -16.33 0.28 15.36
C LEU A 72 -17.63 -0.25 14.73
N ALA A 73 -17.81 -0.10 13.42
CA ALA A 73 -18.98 -0.61 12.70
C ALA A 73 -19.08 -2.14 12.77
N LEU A 74 -17.95 -2.85 12.60
CA LEU A 74 -17.90 -4.30 12.76
C LEU A 74 -18.16 -4.70 14.21
N SER A 75 -17.66 -3.95 15.20
CA SER A 75 -17.91 -4.23 16.62
C SER A 75 -19.39 -4.05 16.98
N ALA A 76 -20.13 -3.17 16.31
CA ALA A 76 -21.58 -3.04 16.51
C ALA A 76 -22.35 -4.31 16.14
N LEU A 77 -21.81 -5.12 15.23
CA LEU A 77 -22.37 -6.41 14.84
C LEU A 77 -22.33 -7.44 15.98
N SER A 78 -21.59 -7.16 17.06
CA SER A 78 -21.60 -7.95 18.29
C SER A 78 -22.96 -8.00 19.01
N PHE A 79 -23.87 -7.08 18.68
CA PHE A 79 -25.26 -7.14 19.15
C PHE A 79 -26.01 -8.34 18.55
N PHE A 80 -25.68 -8.73 17.32
CA PHE A 80 -26.32 -9.82 16.59
C PHE A 80 -25.55 -11.14 16.67
N TRP A 81 -24.22 -11.09 16.85
CA TRP A 81 -23.38 -12.29 16.92
C TRP A 81 -22.31 -12.16 18.00
N GLY A 82 -22.46 -12.94 19.08
CA GLY A 82 -21.62 -12.88 20.29
C GLY A 82 -20.10 -12.99 20.07
N PRO A 83 -19.59 -13.85 19.18
CA PRO A 83 -18.15 -14.01 18.92
C PRO A 83 -17.44 -12.74 18.43
N ILE A 84 -18.14 -11.80 17.78
CA ILE A 84 -17.55 -10.53 17.30
C ILE A 84 -17.08 -9.64 18.46
N LYS A 85 -17.53 -9.87 19.70
CA LYS A 85 -17.05 -9.13 20.88
C LYS A 85 -15.53 -9.20 21.05
N LEU A 86 -14.87 -10.23 20.50
CA LEU A 86 -13.41 -10.34 20.44
C LEU A 86 -12.74 -9.20 19.66
N LEU A 87 -13.48 -8.46 18.83
CA LEU A 87 -12.97 -7.28 18.12
C LEU A 87 -12.89 -6.02 19.00
N LEU A 88 -13.64 -5.97 20.11
CA LEU A 88 -13.63 -4.84 21.05
C LEU A 88 -12.24 -4.53 21.63
N PRO A 89 -11.46 -5.50 22.15
CA PRO A 89 -10.10 -5.21 22.61
C PRO A 89 -9.21 -4.69 21.48
N VAL A 90 -9.39 -5.20 20.25
CA VAL A 90 -8.64 -4.71 19.07
C VAL A 90 -9.00 -3.26 18.75
N LEU A 91 -10.28 -2.89 18.84
CA LEU A 91 -10.75 -1.51 18.68
C LEU A 91 -10.13 -0.59 19.74
N VAL A 92 -10.10 -1.02 21.01
CA VAL A 92 -9.47 -0.26 22.10
C VAL A 92 -7.98 -0.07 21.82
N ILE A 93 -7.26 -1.13 21.48
CA ILE A 93 -5.83 -1.07 21.12
C ILE A 93 -5.61 -0.12 19.94
N ALA A 94 -6.49 -0.13 18.93
CA ALA A 94 -6.37 0.75 17.77
C ALA A 94 -6.67 2.22 18.11
N ALA A 95 -7.58 2.49 19.05
CA ALA A 95 -7.94 3.84 19.48
C ALA A 95 -6.92 4.46 20.45
N LEU A 96 -6.13 3.66 21.16
CA LEU A 96 -5.16 4.16 22.15
C LEU A 96 -4.07 5.07 21.55
N PRO A 97 -3.38 4.76 20.43
CA PRO A 97 -2.35 5.62 19.87
C PRO A 97 -2.79 7.06 19.54
N PRO A 98 -3.90 7.32 18.82
CA PRO A 98 -4.32 8.70 18.55
C PRO A 98 -4.75 9.43 19.82
N LEU A 99 -5.39 8.74 20.78
CA LEU A 99 -5.79 9.32 22.06
C LEU A 99 -4.58 9.72 22.92
N THR A 100 -3.61 8.81 23.06
CA THR A 100 -2.36 9.07 23.80
C THR A 100 -1.57 10.20 23.16
N HIS A 101 -1.47 10.23 21.83
CA HIS A 101 -0.82 11.32 21.11
C HIS A 101 -1.51 12.67 21.37
N ALA A 102 -2.84 12.74 21.30
CA ALA A 102 -3.59 13.96 21.59
C ALA A 102 -3.40 14.44 23.04
N CYS A 103 -3.46 13.52 24.01
CA CYS A 103 -3.24 13.82 25.43
C CYS A 103 -1.83 14.30 25.72
N VAL A 104 -0.80 13.59 25.22
CA VAL A 104 0.60 13.95 25.42
C VAL A 104 0.92 15.31 24.79
N SER A 105 0.42 15.57 23.57
CA SER A 105 0.61 16.86 22.91
C SER A 105 -0.09 18.00 23.65
N ALA A 106 -1.29 17.78 24.18
CA ALA A 106 -1.99 18.75 25.02
C ALA A 106 -1.28 19.01 26.35
N MET A 107 -0.70 17.98 26.98
CA MET A 107 0.06 18.13 28.24
C MET A 107 1.39 18.84 28.03
N ARG A 108 2.09 18.57 26.91
CA ARG A 108 3.38 19.19 26.56
C ARG A 108 3.24 20.60 25.99
N ALA A 109 2.04 21.02 25.60
CA ALA A 109 1.78 22.38 25.11
C ALA A 109 2.13 23.41 26.19
N ARG A 110 3.14 24.24 25.91
CA ARG A 110 3.52 25.37 26.74
C ARG A 110 2.73 26.59 26.30
N PHE A 111 1.88 27.10 27.19
CA PHE A 111 1.18 28.36 26.97
C PHE A 111 1.96 29.46 27.69
N PRO A 112 2.55 30.43 26.96
CA PRO A 112 3.22 31.56 27.57
C PRO A 112 2.16 32.49 28.17
N ASP A 113 1.75 32.23 29.41
CA ASP A 113 0.87 33.11 30.18
C ASP A 113 1.46 33.36 31.56
N THR A 114 1.57 34.63 31.93
CA THR A 114 2.13 35.10 33.21
C THR A 114 1.10 35.14 34.35
N ARG A 115 -0.22 35.12 34.10
CA ARG A 115 -1.29 35.14 35.14
C ARG A 115 -2.65 34.53 34.66
N SER A 116 -2.70 33.25 34.34
CA SER A 116 -3.95 32.59 33.92
C SER A 116 -4.55 31.70 35.02
N HIS A 117 -5.86 31.84 35.28
CA HIS A 117 -6.62 30.99 36.20
C HIS A 117 -6.58 29.49 35.78
N PRO A 118 -6.61 28.53 36.72
CA PRO A 118 -6.51 27.09 36.44
C PRO A 118 -7.52 26.59 35.38
N GLY A 119 -8.76 27.09 35.42
CA GLY A 119 -9.80 26.73 34.44
C GLY A 119 -9.48 27.14 33.00
N ALA A 120 -8.86 28.31 32.81
CA ALA A 120 -8.45 28.77 31.47
C ALA A 120 -7.34 27.88 30.89
N ARG A 121 -6.43 27.40 31.73
CA ARG A 121 -5.36 26.48 31.32
C ARG A 121 -5.91 25.11 30.91
N THR A 122 -6.86 24.57 31.67
CA THR A 122 -7.55 23.31 31.34
C THR A 122 -8.35 23.43 30.04
N LYS A 123 -9.09 24.54 29.84
CA LYS A 123 -9.81 24.80 28.59
C LYS A 123 -8.87 24.82 27.38
N ARG A 124 -7.72 25.50 27.48
CA ARG A 124 -6.71 25.53 26.41
C ARG A 124 -6.14 24.15 26.11
N ARG A 125 -5.84 23.33 27.13
CA ARG A 125 -5.37 21.95 26.95
C ARG A 125 -6.42 21.06 26.30
N LEU A 126 -7.68 21.15 26.71
CA LEU A 126 -8.80 20.41 26.09
C LEU A 126 -8.99 20.82 24.64
N LEU A 127 -8.90 22.12 24.33
CA LEU A 127 -8.95 22.62 22.95
C LEU A 127 -7.79 22.07 22.13
N THR A 128 -6.56 22.08 22.66
CA THR A 128 -5.39 21.51 21.98
C THR A 128 -5.58 20.01 21.72
N ALA A 129 -6.07 19.24 22.69
CA ALA A 129 -6.36 17.82 22.51
C ALA A 129 -7.42 17.60 21.42
N ALA A 130 -8.53 18.35 21.46
CA ALA A 130 -9.59 18.28 20.46
C ALA A 130 -9.07 18.59 19.05
N LEU A 131 -8.21 19.61 18.89
CA LEU A 131 -7.60 19.95 17.62
C LEU A 131 -6.68 18.84 17.09
N HIS A 132 -5.93 18.16 17.95
CA HIS A 132 -5.10 17.02 17.54
C HIS A 132 -5.92 15.80 17.07
N LEU A 133 -7.15 15.63 17.57
CA LEU A 133 -8.09 14.62 17.09
C LEU A 133 -8.81 15.05 15.80
N LEU A 134 -9.15 16.33 15.68
CA LEU A 134 -9.83 16.87 14.50
C LEU A 134 -8.90 17.00 13.28
N GLN A 135 -7.62 17.26 13.47
CA GLN A 135 -6.66 17.45 12.37
C GLN A 135 -6.60 16.24 11.41
N PRO A 136 -6.42 14.98 11.88
CA PRO A 136 -6.43 13.82 11.00
C PRO A 136 -7.78 13.59 10.30
N LEU A 137 -8.90 13.88 10.96
CA LEU A 137 -10.25 13.76 10.38
C LEU A 137 -10.44 14.76 9.23
N ALA A 138 -10.04 16.02 9.42
CA ALA A 138 -10.08 17.04 8.38
C ALA A 138 -9.19 16.65 7.19
N ARG A 139 -7.99 16.11 7.46
CA ARG A 139 -7.07 15.61 6.42
C ARG A 139 -7.65 14.41 5.68
N LEU A 140 -8.27 13.47 6.38
CA LEU A 140 -8.95 12.32 5.78
C LEU A 140 -10.10 12.78 4.88
N ARG A 141 -10.95 13.69 5.36
CA ARG A 141 -12.05 14.26 4.56
C ARG A 141 -11.54 14.93 3.28
N GLY A 142 -10.48 15.73 3.37
CA GLY A 142 -9.84 16.33 2.20
C GLY A 142 -9.36 15.26 1.20
N ARG A 143 -8.70 14.21 1.68
CA ARG A 143 -8.21 13.11 0.84
C ARG A 143 -9.32 12.31 0.17
N LEU A 144 -10.42 12.04 0.89
CA LEU A 144 -11.57 11.35 0.32
C LEU A 144 -12.22 12.19 -0.80
N ARG A 145 -12.34 13.51 -0.62
CA ARG A 145 -12.86 14.43 -1.64
C ARG A 145 -12.00 14.50 -2.89
N GLU A 146 -10.68 14.50 -2.71
CA GLU A 146 -9.70 14.50 -3.81
C GLU A 146 -9.46 13.09 -4.42
N GLY A 147 -10.26 12.09 -4.04
CA GLY A 147 -10.15 10.72 -4.59
C GLY A 147 -8.88 9.97 -4.20
N LEU A 148 -8.17 10.38 -3.15
CA LEU A 148 -7.02 9.67 -2.58
C LEU A 148 -7.48 8.57 -1.61
N THR A 149 -8.38 7.71 -2.10
CA THR A 149 -8.96 6.62 -1.32
C THR A 149 -8.11 5.34 -1.40
N PRO A 150 -8.08 4.53 -0.34
CA PRO A 150 -7.43 3.21 -0.37
C PRO A 150 -7.98 2.28 -1.46
N TRP A 151 -9.27 2.40 -1.80
CA TRP A 151 -9.94 1.59 -2.83
C TRP A 151 -9.84 2.18 -4.24
N ARG A 152 -9.08 3.25 -4.46
CA ARG A 152 -8.84 3.79 -5.79
C ARG A 152 -8.17 2.74 -6.68
N CYS A 153 -8.73 2.52 -7.86
CA CYS A 153 -8.08 1.80 -8.95
C CYS A 153 -7.54 2.79 -9.99
N ARG A 154 -6.34 2.52 -10.51
CA ARG A 154 -5.70 3.19 -11.63
C ARG A 154 -5.58 2.19 -12.79
N GLY A 155 -5.78 2.69 -14.00
CA GLY A 155 -5.83 1.87 -15.20
C GLY A 155 -7.27 1.53 -15.58
N THR A 156 -7.45 1.16 -16.84
CA THR A 156 -8.72 0.75 -17.41
C THR A 156 -8.98 -0.72 -17.08
N LEU A 157 -10.18 -1.04 -16.59
CA LEU A 157 -10.61 -2.43 -16.48
C LEU A 157 -10.81 -3.00 -17.87
N GLN A 158 -10.00 -4.00 -18.20
CA GLN A 158 -10.12 -4.78 -19.42
C GLN A 158 -9.86 -6.25 -19.08
N PRO A 159 -10.41 -7.18 -19.88
CA PRO A 159 -10.14 -8.59 -19.71
C PRO A 159 -8.64 -8.84 -19.89
N ALA A 160 -8.00 -9.23 -18.80
CA ALA A 160 -6.59 -9.60 -18.78
C ALA A 160 -6.42 -10.87 -17.95
N PRO A 161 -5.46 -11.73 -18.30
CA PRO A 161 -5.20 -12.96 -17.56
C PRO A 161 -4.78 -12.64 -16.13
N LEU A 162 -5.35 -13.36 -15.17
CA LEU A 162 -5.00 -13.31 -13.74
C LEU A 162 -4.00 -14.40 -13.34
N TRP A 163 -3.34 -15.00 -14.32
CA TRP A 163 -2.27 -15.98 -14.15
C TRP A 163 -0.95 -15.43 -14.74
N PRO A 164 0.20 -16.07 -14.44
CA PRO A 164 1.47 -15.68 -15.02
C PRO A 164 1.47 -15.83 -16.54
N VAL A 165 1.89 -14.79 -17.25
CA VAL A 165 2.06 -14.78 -18.70
C VAL A 165 3.54 -14.64 -19.03
N THR A 166 3.99 -15.36 -20.04
CA THR A 166 5.35 -15.30 -20.56
C THR A 166 5.29 -14.94 -22.05
N SER A 167 6.20 -14.09 -22.49
CA SER A 167 6.40 -13.73 -23.89
C SER A 167 7.88 -13.75 -24.22
N SER A 168 8.22 -14.14 -25.44
CA SER A 168 9.59 -14.08 -25.97
C SER A 168 9.61 -13.24 -27.23
N MET A 169 10.61 -12.38 -27.36
CA MET A 169 10.81 -11.51 -28.52
C MET A 169 12.26 -11.63 -28.97
N TRP A 170 12.47 -11.80 -30.28
CA TRP A 170 13.80 -11.74 -30.87
C TRP A 170 14.15 -10.29 -31.23
N SER A 171 15.39 -9.89 -31.03
CA SER A 171 15.89 -8.57 -31.37
C SER A 171 17.24 -8.69 -32.05
N GLU A 172 17.34 -8.28 -33.30
CA GLU A 172 18.63 -8.25 -34.03
C GLU A 172 19.56 -7.16 -33.50
N ARG A 173 18.99 -6.07 -32.96
CA ARG A 173 19.76 -4.99 -32.35
C ARG A 173 20.13 -5.34 -30.93
N TRP A 174 21.43 -5.28 -30.64
CA TRP A 174 21.94 -5.37 -29.27
C TRP A 174 21.57 -4.10 -28.50
N GLN A 175 20.96 -4.28 -27.32
CA GLN A 175 20.69 -3.22 -26.35
C GLN A 175 20.91 -3.77 -24.95
N ALA A 176 21.52 -2.97 -24.09
CA ALA A 176 21.70 -3.33 -22.68
C ALA A 176 20.34 -3.52 -22.00
N GLN A 177 20.26 -4.47 -21.05
CA GLN A 177 19.00 -4.80 -20.37
C GLN A 177 18.40 -3.60 -19.64
N GLU A 178 19.23 -2.75 -19.05
CA GLU A 178 18.81 -1.55 -18.32
C GLU A 178 18.12 -0.56 -19.26
N GLN A 179 18.67 -0.35 -20.47
CA GLN A 179 18.08 0.54 -21.47
C GLN A 179 16.70 0.05 -21.93
N ARG A 180 16.54 -1.27 -22.11
CA ARG A 180 15.24 -1.88 -22.45
C ARG A 180 14.23 -1.70 -21.32
N LEU A 181 14.65 -1.87 -20.07
CA LEU A 181 13.80 -1.67 -18.90
C LEU A 181 13.41 -0.21 -18.70
N GLU A 182 14.31 0.74 -18.96
CA GLU A 182 14.01 2.16 -18.95
C GLU A 182 13.00 2.55 -20.03
N PHE A 183 13.16 2.02 -21.24
CA PHE A 183 12.22 2.24 -22.34
C PHE A 183 10.84 1.64 -22.03
N LEU A 184 10.79 0.41 -21.52
CA LEU A 184 9.54 -0.23 -21.08
C LEU A 184 8.86 0.57 -19.96
N LYS A 185 9.63 1.08 -19.01
CA LYS A 185 9.14 1.94 -17.94
C LYS A 185 8.58 3.26 -18.49
N ALA A 186 9.20 3.87 -19.50
CA ALA A 186 8.70 5.08 -20.15
C ALA A 186 7.36 4.80 -20.86
N THR A 187 7.29 3.72 -21.64
CA THR A 187 6.08 3.28 -22.35
C THR A 187 4.92 3.03 -21.38
N LEU A 188 5.17 2.31 -20.29
CA LEU A 188 4.14 2.05 -19.27
C LEU A 188 3.70 3.33 -18.54
N ARG A 189 4.57 4.34 -18.43
CA ARG A 189 4.19 5.64 -17.84
C ARG A 189 3.27 6.45 -18.74
N GLU A 190 3.43 6.35 -20.05
CA GLU A 190 2.54 7.00 -21.03
C GLU A 190 1.12 6.43 -20.95
N GLU A 191 0.98 5.15 -20.63
CA GLU A 191 -0.30 4.49 -20.30
C GLU A 191 -0.89 4.90 -18.93
N ALA A 192 -0.40 6.00 -18.35
CA ALA A 192 -0.77 6.52 -17.03
C ALA A 192 -0.57 5.51 -15.87
N ALA A 193 0.25 4.48 -16.09
CA ALA A 193 0.51 3.45 -15.09
C ALA A 193 1.46 4.00 -14.01
N CYS A 194 1.18 3.64 -12.75
CA CYS A 194 2.14 3.88 -11.67
C CYS A 194 3.18 2.77 -11.66
N VAL A 195 4.29 2.97 -12.37
CA VAL A 195 5.40 2.00 -12.45
C VAL A 195 6.36 2.21 -11.27
N LEU A 196 6.63 1.13 -10.56
CA LEU A 196 7.64 1.04 -9.51
C LEU A 196 8.81 0.19 -10.02
N LEU A 197 10.02 0.59 -9.64
CA LEU A 197 11.22 -0.22 -9.86
C LEU A 197 11.32 -1.29 -8.78
N GLY A 198 11.79 -2.47 -9.18
CA GLY A 198 12.25 -3.51 -8.26
C GLY A 198 13.35 -2.96 -7.36
N GLY A 199 13.31 -3.30 -6.07
CA GLY A 199 14.43 -3.05 -5.18
C GLY A 199 15.60 -4.00 -5.51
N GLU A 200 16.76 -3.76 -4.90
CA GLU A 200 18.00 -4.50 -5.25
C GLU A 200 17.94 -6.00 -4.95
N HIS A 201 16.95 -6.43 -4.16
CA HIS A 201 16.78 -7.81 -3.72
C HIS A 201 15.44 -8.41 -4.18
N ASP A 202 14.70 -7.66 -4.99
CA ASP A 202 13.42 -8.11 -5.52
C ASP A 202 13.65 -9.07 -6.69
N ARG A 203 12.80 -10.09 -6.79
CA ARG A 203 12.84 -11.09 -7.88
C ARG A 203 12.04 -10.63 -9.11
N TRP A 204 11.93 -9.33 -9.30
CA TRP A 204 11.11 -8.67 -10.33
C TRP A 204 11.71 -7.29 -10.63
N ASP A 205 11.62 -6.84 -11.88
CA ASP A 205 12.30 -5.62 -12.33
C ASP A 205 11.39 -4.40 -12.28
N LEU A 206 10.13 -4.58 -12.68
CA LEU A 206 9.11 -3.53 -12.72
C LEU A 206 7.83 -4.01 -12.05
N ALA A 207 7.11 -3.12 -11.38
CA ALA A 207 5.78 -3.37 -10.86
C ALA A 207 4.82 -2.26 -11.28
N VAL A 208 3.73 -2.65 -11.93
CA VAL A 208 2.63 -1.75 -12.25
C VAL A 208 1.62 -1.79 -11.11
N ARG A 209 1.42 -0.65 -10.45
CA ARG A 209 0.47 -0.51 -9.36
C ARG A 209 -0.83 0.12 -9.86
N SER A 210 -1.93 -0.63 -9.72
CA SER A 210 -3.29 -0.16 -9.96
C SER A 210 -3.95 0.36 -8.68
N GLY A 211 -3.62 -0.17 -7.50
CA GLY A 211 -4.17 0.36 -6.24
C GLY A 211 -3.50 -0.18 -4.98
N PHE A 212 -4.26 -0.22 -3.88
CA PHE A 212 -3.82 -0.77 -2.59
C PHE A 212 -3.93 -2.30 -2.52
N PHE A 213 -4.97 -2.87 -3.12
CA PHE A 213 -5.35 -4.29 -3.04
C PHE A 213 -4.69 -5.17 -4.10
N GLY A 214 -4.12 -4.60 -5.16
CA GLY A 214 -3.53 -5.37 -6.23
C GLY A 214 -2.63 -4.55 -7.14
N GLY A 215 -1.79 -5.29 -7.87
CA GLY A 215 -0.96 -4.79 -8.95
C GLY A 215 -0.45 -5.95 -9.80
N ALA A 216 0.52 -5.67 -10.66
CA ALA A 216 1.20 -6.67 -11.46
C ALA A 216 2.72 -6.45 -11.42
N ARG A 217 3.48 -7.53 -11.47
CA ARG A 217 4.95 -7.53 -11.52
C ARG A 217 5.39 -8.02 -12.88
N LEU A 218 6.52 -7.51 -13.33
CA LEU A 218 7.19 -7.86 -14.57
C LEU A 218 8.65 -8.15 -14.30
N LEU A 219 9.15 -9.19 -14.97
CA LEU A 219 10.53 -9.64 -14.98
C LEU A 219 10.98 -9.75 -16.44
N MET A 220 12.18 -9.26 -16.72
CA MET A 220 12.84 -9.34 -18.02
C MET A 220 14.14 -10.12 -17.89
N GLY A 221 14.35 -11.07 -18.79
CA GLY A 221 15.64 -11.71 -19.04
C GLY A 221 16.08 -11.45 -20.47
N VAL A 222 17.36 -11.18 -20.67
CA VAL A 222 17.97 -11.01 -21.99
C VAL A 222 19.06 -12.07 -22.15
N GLU A 223 18.99 -12.83 -23.23
CA GLU A 223 19.97 -13.86 -23.58
C GLU A 223 20.69 -13.45 -24.88
N ASP A 224 21.99 -13.18 -24.79
CA ASP A 224 22.82 -12.79 -25.93
C ASP A 224 23.18 -14.02 -26.77
N HIS A 225 22.88 -13.95 -28.06
CA HIS A 225 23.22 -14.97 -29.05
C HIS A 225 24.08 -14.32 -30.16
N GLY A 226 24.91 -15.12 -30.85
CA GLY A 226 25.88 -14.60 -31.83
C GLY A 226 25.30 -13.78 -33.00
N GLY A 227 23.98 -13.80 -33.21
CA GLY A 227 23.28 -13.03 -34.24
C GLY A 227 22.17 -12.11 -33.73
N GLY A 228 22.04 -11.91 -32.41
CA GLY A 228 20.97 -11.10 -31.83
C GLY A 228 20.72 -11.41 -30.35
N GLN A 229 19.68 -10.80 -29.80
CA GLN A 229 19.28 -10.99 -28.40
C GLN A 229 17.88 -11.62 -28.33
N LEU A 230 17.74 -12.65 -27.51
CA LEU A 230 16.45 -13.20 -27.13
C LEU A 230 15.98 -12.53 -25.83
N VAL A 231 14.88 -11.79 -25.90
CA VAL A 231 14.27 -11.13 -24.75
C VAL A 231 13.10 -11.96 -24.25
N ARG A 232 13.18 -12.41 -23.00
CA ARG A 232 12.11 -13.13 -22.29
C ARG A 232 11.46 -12.22 -21.27
N LEU A 233 10.15 -12.09 -21.37
CA LEU A 233 9.33 -11.30 -20.47
C LEU A 233 8.38 -12.21 -19.74
N ARG A 234 8.25 -12.01 -18.43
CA ARG A 234 7.26 -12.69 -17.60
C ARG A 234 6.56 -11.67 -16.73
N TRP A 235 5.24 -11.66 -16.73
CA TRP A 235 4.46 -10.82 -15.83
C TRP A 235 3.32 -11.60 -15.17
N TRP A 236 2.99 -11.21 -13.94
CA TRP A 236 1.99 -11.89 -13.12
C TRP A 236 1.32 -10.93 -12.15
N PRO A 237 0.07 -11.19 -11.72
CA PRO A 237 -0.58 -10.37 -10.72
C PRO A 237 0.11 -10.55 -9.36
N TYR A 238 0.20 -9.46 -8.62
CA TYR A 238 0.69 -9.45 -7.25
C TYR A 238 -0.40 -8.90 -6.34
N VAL A 239 -0.76 -9.71 -5.35
CA VAL A 239 -1.68 -9.35 -4.28
C VAL A 239 -0.88 -9.24 -2.99
N PRO A 240 -0.94 -8.11 -2.26
CA PRO A 240 -0.31 -8.02 -0.95
C PRO A 240 -1.02 -8.97 0.04
N ALA A 241 -0.25 -9.62 0.92
CA ALA A 241 -0.75 -10.71 1.76
C ALA A 241 -1.97 -10.36 2.63
N PHE A 242 -2.15 -9.09 3.01
CA PHE A 242 -3.32 -8.67 3.78
C PHE A 242 -4.63 -8.85 3.01
N GLY A 243 -4.63 -8.74 1.68
CA GLY A 243 -5.84 -8.88 0.85
C GLY A 243 -6.52 -10.25 1.00
N PRO A 244 -5.84 -11.38 0.67
CA PRO A 244 -6.40 -12.71 0.82
C PRO A 244 -6.63 -13.07 2.30
N VAL A 245 -5.75 -12.65 3.22
CA VAL A 245 -5.93 -12.90 4.65
C VAL A 245 -7.23 -12.26 5.17
N LEU A 246 -7.52 -11.01 4.81
CA LEU A 246 -8.77 -10.35 5.19
C LEU A 246 -9.97 -11.02 4.51
N THR A 247 -9.87 -11.33 3.23
CA THR A 247 -10.95 -11.99 2.47
C THR A 247 -11.34 -13.33 3.10
N VAL A 248 -10.36 -14.20 3.36
CA VAL A 248 -10.56 -15.50 3.99
C VAL A 248 -11.04 -15.34 5.43
N GLY A 249 -10.45 -14.42 6.21
CA GLY A 249 -10.86 -14.15 7.58
C GLY A 249 -12.33 -13.74 7.67
N PHE A 250 -12.78 -12.79 6.83
CA PHE A 250 -14.18 -12.39 6.79
C PHE A 250 -15.11 -13.50 6.26
N ALA A 251 -14.66 -14.30 5.30
CA ALA A 251 -15.43 -15.44 4.81
C ALA A 251 -15.65 -16.51 5.89
N VAL A 252 -14.60 -16.85 6.66
CA VAL A 252 -14.70 -17.79 7.79
C VAL A 252 -15.63 -17.24 8.87
N LEU A 253 -15.55 -15.95 9.19
CA LEU A 253 -16.47 -15.32 10.14
C LEU A 253 -17.91 -15.32 9.62
N ALA A 254 -18.12 -15.10 8.33
CA ALA A 254 -19.45 -15.17 7.72
C ALA A 254 -20.05 -16.58 7.81
N LEU A 255 -19.24 -17.62 7.55
CA LEU A 255 -19.65 -19.02 7.71
C LEU A 255 -19.97 -19.36 9.17
N GLY A 256 -19.18 -18.87 10.12
CA GLY A 256 -19.47 -19.03 11.55
C GLY A 256 -20.78 -18.35 11.95
N ALA A 257 -21.03 -17.13 11.46
CA ALA A 257 -22.31 -16.44 11.69
C ALA A 257 -23.51 -17.17 11.05
N LEU A 258 -23.33 -17.81 9.88
CA LEU A 258 -24.36 -18.66 9.28
C LEU A 258 -24.65 -19.90 10.12
N HIS A 259 -23.60 -20.51 10.70
CA HIS A 259 -23.76 -21.69 11.56
C HIS A 259 -24.53 -21.38 12.84
N ASP A 260 -24.35 -20.17 13.38
CA ASP A 260 -25.03 -19.69 14.59
C ASP A 260 -26.37 -18.97 14.29
N ASP A 261 -26.94 -19.16 13.09
CA ASP A 261 -28.19 -18.53 12.62
C ASP A 261 -28.23 -16.99 12.70
N ALA A 262 -27.06 -16.34 12.77
CA ALA A 262 -26.91 -14.88 12.82
C ALA A 262 -26.91 -14.28 11.40
N TRP A 263 -28.03 -14.40 10.69
CA TRP A 263 -28.19 -13.96 9.30
C TRP A 263 -27.73 -12.52 8.99
N PRO A 264 -28.03 -11.49 9.82
CA PRO A 264 -27.56 -10.14 9.55
C PRO A 264 -26.03 -10.04 9.61
N ALA A 265 -25.42 -10.74 10.56
CA ALA A 265 -23.97 -10.75 10.71
C ALA A 265 -23.29 -11.47 9.54
N ALA A 266 -23.82 -12.63 9.16
CA ALA A 266 -23.37 -13.38 7.99
C ALA A 266 -23.42 -12.56 6.71
N ALA A 267 -24.53 -11.86 6.45
CA ALA A 267 -24.70 -11.05 5.25
C ALA A 267 -23.68 -9.90 5.18
N VAL A 268 -23.48 -9.17 6.28
CA VAL A 268 -22.52 -8.07 6.34
C VAL A 268 -21.09 -8.57 6.16
N LEU A 269 -20.69 -9.61 6.90
CA LEU A 269 -19.33 -10.16 6.82
C LEU A 269 -19.04 -10.77 5.44
N GLY A 270 -20.02 -11.47 4.85
CA GLY A 270 -19.93 -12.04 3.51
C GLY A 270 -19.81 -10.97 2.43
N LEU A 271 -20.59 -9.89 2.53
CA LEU A 271 -20.48 -8.75 1.62
C LEU A 271 -19.11 -8.09 1.72
N VAL A 272 -18.58 -7.90 2.92
CA VAL A 272 -17.23 -7.35 3.12
C VAL A 272 -16.16 -8.26 2.50
N ALA A 273 -16.25 -9.58 2.70
CA ALA A 273 -15.34 -10.54 2.07
C ALA A 273 -15.39 -10.44 0.54
N LEU A 274 -16.60 -10.40 -0.03
CA LEU A 274 -16.82 -10.27 -1.47
C LEU A 274 -16.22 -8.96 -2.02
N LEU A 275 -16.43 -7.84 -1.33
CA LEU A 275 -15.88 -6.54 -1.73
C LEU A 275 -14.35 -6.56 -1.77
N PHE A 276 -13.69 -7.17 -0.79
CA PHE A 276 -12.23 -7.32 -0.82
C PHE A 276 -11.78 -8.19 -2.02
N ALA A 277 -12.43 -9.33 -2.23
CA ALA A 277 -12.12 -10.22 -3.35
C ALA A 277 -12.28 -9.50 -4.70
N VAL A 278 -13.41 -8.84 -4.94
CA VAL A 278 -13.69 -8.10 -6.17
C VAL A 278 -12.66 -6.99 -6.36
N ARG A 279 -12.38 -6.17 -5.34
CA ARG A 279 -11.39 -5.09 -5.46
C ARG A 279 -9.98 -5.59 -5.74
N THR A 280 -9.58 -6.73 -5.18
CA THR A 280 -8.30 -7.36 -5.49
C THR A 280 -8.27 -7.80 -6.96
N LEU A 281 -9.32 -8.46 -7.45
CA LEU A 281 -9.41 -8.93 -8.84
C LEU A 281 -9.41 -7.76 -9.83
N GLU A 282 -10.21 -6.72 -9.59
CA GLU A 282 -10.28 -5.52 -10.44
C GLU A 282 -8.92 -4.84 -10.55
N GLN A 283 -8.22 -4.67 -9.42
CA GLN A 283 -6.91 -4.03 -9.39
C GLN A 283 -5.84 -4.89 -10.07
N CYS A 284 -5.81 -6.19 -9.81
CA CYS A 284 -4.89 -7.08 -10.51
C CYS A 284 -5.15 -7.11 -12.02
N GLY A 285 -6.42 -7.18 -12.44
CA GLY A 285 -6.82 -7.16 -13.84
C GLY A 285 -6.40 -5.86 -14.54
N ALA A 286 -6.69 -4.69 -13.94
CA ALA A 286 -6.29 -3.40 -14.50
C ALA A 286 -4.76 -3.27 -14.66
N ALA A 287 -3.97 -3.79 -13.70
CA ALA A 287 -2.52 -3.76 -13.78
C ALA A 287 -2.00 -4.71 -14.87
N MET A 288 -2.54 -5.92 -14.96
CA MET A 288 -2.18 -6.90 -16.00
C MET A 288 -2.52 -6.36 -17.40
N ALA A 289 -3.72 -5.78 -17.58
CA ALA A 289 -4.17 -5.18 -18.84
C ALA A 289 -3.26 -4.02 -19.29
N THR A 290 -2.71 -3.26 -18.33
CA THR A 290 -1.81 -2.15 -18.64
C THR A 290 -0.45 -2.65 -19.13
N ILE A 291 0.07 -3.73 -18.53
CA ILE A 291 1.30 -4.38 -19.00
C ILE A 291 1.10 -4.98 -20.39
N THR A 292 0.01 -5.72 -20.62
CA THR A 292 -0.24 -6.36 -21.93
C THR A 292 -0.39 -5.33 -23.04
N ARG A 293 -1.07 -4.20 -22.81
CA ARG A 293 -1.17 -3.10 -23.78
C ARG A 293 0.17 -2.42 -24.04
N GLY A 294 0.92 -2.12 -22.97
CA GLY A 294 2.26 -1.54 -23.10
C GLY A 294 3.21 -2.42 -23.90
N LEU A 295 3.14 -3.74 -23.71
CA LEU A 295 3.93 -4.70 -24.47
C LEU A 295 3.46 -4.90 -25.92
N GLY A 296 2.15 -4.85 -26.18
CA GLY A 296 1.62 -4.92 -27.55
C GLY A 296 2.08 -3.75 -28.43
N ARG A 297 2.14 -2.53 -27.88
CA ARG A 297 2.69 -1.38 -28.62
C ARG A 297 4.17 -1.56 -28.97
N LEU A 298 4.93 -2.18 -28.06
CA LEU A 298 6.36 -2.42 -28.26
C LEU A 298 6.65 -3.47 -29.34
N SER A 299 5.76 -4.45 -29.52
CA SER A 299 5.86 -5.39 -30.63
C SER A 299 5.49 -4.73 -31.96
N ASP A 300 4.46 -3.88 -31.98
CA ASP A 300 3.97 -3.25 -33.21
C ASP A 300 4.93 -2.17 -33.75
N GLU A 301 5.62 -1.43 -32.88
CA GLU A 301 6.64 -0.43 -33.31
C GLU A 301 7.95 -1.05 -33.83
N ARG A 302 8.15 -2.35 -33.63
CA ARG A 302 9.36 -3.08 -34.03
C ARG A 302 9.12 -4.10 -35.16
N ALA A 303 7.87 -4.31 -35.56
CA ALA A 303 7.48 -5.03 -36.76
C ALA A 303 7.56 -4.10 -37.98
#